data_AF-A0A6J5FCL6-F1
#
_entry.id   AF-A0A6J5FCL6-F1
#
_cell.length_a   1.000
_cell.length_b   1.000
_cell.length_c   1.000
_cell.angle_alpha   90.00
_cell.angle_beta   90.00
_cell.angle_gamma   90.00
#
_symmetry.space_group_name_H-M   'P 1'
#
loop_
_entity.id
_entity.type
_entity.pdbx_description
1 polymer ?
#
loop_
_entity_poly.entity_id
_entity_poly.type
_entity_poly.pdbx_seq_one_letter_code
_entity_poly.pdbx_strand_id
1 'polypeptide(L)'
;MSKWPDAQIVISEGRFNVDDDVYADRVSEIVGNEIGSGAGSNFVLKRTFHAALTGYSLATALTAFGRLVRRESGAYWTFLVYTGDRTWIGASPERHISLDAGDVCSNVYRRLQ
;
A
#
# COMPACT_ATOMS: atom_id res chain seq x y z
N MET A 1 -20.66 18.84 -13.91
CA MET A 1 -19.70 17.88 -13.33
C MET A 1 -19.55 18.18 -11.85
N SER A 2 -19.79 17.18 -10.99
CA SER A 2 -19.63 17.34 -9.53
C SER A 2 -18.21 17.76 -9.18
N LYS A 3 -18.07 18.80 -8.35
CA LYS A 3 -16.79 19.38 -7.95
C LYS A 3 -16.11 18.46 -6.94
N TRP A 4 -15.00 17.84 -7.32
CA TRP A 4 -14.18 17.09 -6.38
C TRP A 4 -13.59 18.01 -5.31
N PRO A 5 -13.53 17.58 -4.04
CA PRO A 5 -12.73 18.26 -3.04
C PRO A 5 -11.26 18.33 -3.47
N ASP A 6 -10.65 19.50 -3.25
CA ASP A 6 -9.20 19.69 -3.39
C ASP A 6 -8.70 20.51 -2.19
N ALA A 7 -8.67 19.85 -1.04
CA ALA A 7 -8.16 20.41 0.20
C ALA A 7 -6.63 20.33 0.24
N GLN A 8 -6.00 21.22 1.02
CA GLN A 8 -4.59 21.08 1.35
C GLN A 8 -4.39 19.82 2.22
N ILE A 9 -3.40 19.01 1.87
CA ILE A 9 -2.99 17.83 2.65
C ILE A 9 -1.64 18.17 3.26
N VAL A 10 -1.59 18.31 4.58
CA VAL A 10 -0.36 18.63 5.33
C VAL A 10 0.07 17.40 6.12
N ILE A 11 1.26 16.93 5.83
CA ILE A 11 1.85 15.74 6.44
C ILE A 11 3.08 16.17 7.25
N SER A 12 3.19 15.69 8.48
CA SER A 12 4.35 15.91 9.36
C SER A 12 4.88 14.60 9.93
N GLU A 13 6.09 14.65 10.47
CA GLU A 13 6.72 13.53 11.20
C GLU A 13 6.86 12.23 10.39
N GLY A 14 6.95 12.36 9.06
CA GLY A 14 7.09 11.25 8.13
C GLY A 14 8.39 10.47 8.38
N ARG A 15 8.26 9.20 8.76
CA ARG A 15 9.39 8.30 8.99
C ARG A 15 9.02 6.85 8.77
N PHE A 16 9.99 6.02 8.42
CA PHE A 16 9.82 4.57 8.53
C PHE A 16 9.91 4.14 10.00
N ASN A 17 9.23 3.05 10.36
CA ASN A 17 9.36 2.43 11.68
C ASN A 17 10.67 1.64 11.84
N VAL A 18 11.36 1.35 10.73
CA VAL A 18 12.64 0.68 10.67
C VAL A 18 13.50 1.46 9.68
N ASP A 19 14.65 1.93 10.16
CA ASP A 19 15.61 2.68 9.34
C ASP A 19 16.27 1.78 8.29
N ASP A 20 16.84 2.41 7.26
CA ASP A 20 17.37 1.70 6.09
C ASP A 20 18.48 0.70 6.46
N ASP A 21 19.41 1.08 7.32
CA ASP A 21 20.52 0.21 7.75
C ASP A 21 20.00 -1.02 8.50
N VAL A 22 19.08 -0.80 9.45
CA VAL A 22 18.45 -1.90 10.23
C VAL A 22 17.62 -2.81 9.32
N TYR A 23 16.96 -2.25 8.30
CA TYR A 23 16.22 -3.05 7.34
C TYR A 23 17.16 -3.89 6.46
N ALA A 24 18.29 -3.32 6.03
CA ALA A 24 19.30 -4.01 5.24
C ALA A 24 19.96 -5.16 6.01
N ASP A 25 20.25 -4.96 7.30
CA ASP A 25 20.79 -6.00 8.18
C ASP A 25 19.80 -7.18 8.30
N ARG A 26 18.51 -6.88 8.53
CA ARG A 26 17.45 -7.92 8.60
C ARG A 26 17.27 -8.68 7.29
N VAL A 27 17.36 -8.00 6.15
CA VAL A 27 17.29 -8.66 4.84
C VAL A 27 18.49 -9.61 4.67
N SER A 28 19.69 -9.16 5.05
CA SER A 28 20.91 -9.97 4.95
C SER A 28 20.85 -11.21 5.83
N GLU A 29 20.30 -11.09 7.04
CA GLU A 29 20.07 -12.21 7.96
C GLU A 29 19.12 -13.26 7.35
N ILE A 30 17.98 -12.84 6.80
CA ILE A 30 17.02 -13.76 6.17
C ILE A 30 17.64 -14.48 4.97
N VAL A 31 18.38 -13.76 4.13
CA VAL A 31 19.05 -14.37 2.96
C VAL A 31 20.07 -15.42 3.40
N GLY A 32 20.90 -15.12 4.41
CA GLY A 32 21.92 -16.04 4.90
C GLY A 32 21.35 -17.22 5.68
N ASN A 33 20.43 -16.97 6.59
CA ASN A 33 20.01 -17.95 7.60
C ASN A 33 18.74 -18.71 7.22
N GLU A 34 17.82 -18.12 6.46
CA GLU A 34 16.56 -18.77 6.09
C GLU A 34 16.65 -19.35 4.68
N ILE A 35 17.07 -18.56 3.70
CA ILE A 35 17.20 -19.03 2.32
C ILE A 35 18.42 -19.96 2.20
N GLY A 36 19.56 -19.56 2.77
CA GLY A 36 20.78 -20.35 2.75
C GLY A 36 20.69 -21.69 3.49
N SER A 37 19.78 -21.83 4.46
CA SER A 37 19.54 -23.08 5.19
C SER A 37 18.41 -23.95 4.59
N GLY A 38 17.71 -23.45 3.58
CA GLY A 38 16.61 -24.17 2.91
C GLY A 38 15.24 -24.05 3.58
N ALA A 39 15.04 -23.07 4.48
CA ALA A 39 13.73 -22.82 5.11
C ALA A 39 12.68 -22.25 4.13
N GLY A 40 13.11 -21.64 3.02
CA GLY A 40 12.23 -21.16 1.96
C GLY A 40 13.00 -20.47 0.83
N SER A 41 12.33 -20.22 -0.31
CA SER A 41 12.96 -19.57 -1.47
C SER A 41 12.65 -18.07 -1.59
N ASN A 42 11.58 -17.59 -0.96
CA ASN A 42 11.15 -16.19 -1.06
C ASN A 42 10.46 -15.75 0.24
N PHE A 43 10.82 -14.55 0.71
CA PHE A 43 10.23 -13.92 1.90
C PHE A 43 9.90 -12.47 1.61
N VAL A 44 8.80 -11.96 2.19
CA VAL A 44 8.42 -10.54 2.10
C VAL A 44 8.57 -9.92 3.47
N LEU A 45 9.54 -9.00 3.62
CA LEU A 45 9.77 -8.29 4.86
C LEU A 45 9.07 -6.92 4.85
N LYS A 46 8.05 -6.75 5.68
CA LYS A 46 7.28 -5.50 5.78
C LYS A 46 8.04 -4.44 6.58
N ARG A 47 8.04 -3.20 6.07
CA ARG A 47 8.25 -1.98 6.85
C ARG A 47 7.10 -1.00 6.64
N THR A 48 6.89 -0.08 7.58
CA THR A 48 5.75 0.84 7.57
C THR A 48 6.24 2.28 7.63
N PHE A 49 5.77 3.10 6.70
CA PHE A 49 5.92 4.56 6.78
C PHE A 49 4.79 5.14 7.62
N HIS A 50 5.15 5.88 8.66
CA HIS A 50 4.22 6.60 9.53
C HIS A 50 4.37 8.08 9.30
N ALA A 51 3.25 8.78 9.26
CA ALA A 51 3.21 10.22 9.26
C ALA A 51 1.92 10.71 9.92
N ALA A 52 1.95 11.93 10.45
CA ALA A 52 0.78 12.59 10.98
C ALA A 52 0.11 13.43 9.89
N LEU A 53 -1.20 13.26 9.71
CA LEU A 53 -2.02 14.09 8.83
C LEU A 53 -2.73 15.15 9.68
N THR A 54 -2.24 16.39 9.62
CA THR A 54 -2.80 17.48 10.42
C THR A 54 -4.17 17.88 9.90
N GLY A 55 -5.14 18.04 10.81
CA GLY A 55 -6.49 18.50 10.44
C GLY A 55 -7.26 17.49 9.58
N TYR A 56 -7.07 16.19 9.83
CA TYR A 56 -7.77 15.14 9.11
C TYR A 56 -9.28 15.37 9.07
N SER A 57 -9.85 15.20 7.88
CA SER A 57 -11.28 15.21 7.60
C SER A 57 -11.60 14.30 6.42
N LEU A 58 -12.87 13.92 6.26
CA LEU A 58 -13.28 13.16 5.06
C LEU A 58 -12.97 13.89 3.76
N ALA A 59 -12.96 15.23 3.75
CA ALA A 59 -12.55 16.02 2.59
C ALA A 59 -11.06 15.82 2.23
N THR A 60 -10.17 15.69 3.23
CA THR A 60 -8.76 15.36 3.00
C THR A 60 -8.59 13.94 2.46
N ALA A 61 -9.36 12.96 2.97
CA ALA A 61 -9.39 11.60 2.46
C ALA A 61 -9.85 11.53 1.00
N LEU A 62 -10.97 12.20 0.68
CA LEU A 62 -11.46 12.31 -0.69
C LEU A 62 -10.45 13.02 -1.59
N THR A 63 -9.80 14.07 -1.13
CA THR A 63 -8.74 14.74 -1.92
C THR A 63 -7.60 13.76 -2.24
N ALA A 64 -7.13 12.98 -1.26
CA ALA A 64 -6.10 11.96 -1.46
C ALA A 64 -6.54 10.89 -2.47
N PHE A 65 -7.76 10.35 -2.31
CA PHE A 65 -8.33 9.37 -3.23
C PHE A 65 -8.44 9.92 -4.66
N GLY A 66 -8.85 11.18 -4.83
CA GLY A 66 -8.95 11.81 -6.15
C GLY A 66 -7.60 12.02 -6.81
N ARG A 67 -6.57 12.31 -6.01
CA ARG A 67 -5.18 12.37 -6.50
C ARG A 67 -4.71 10.99 -6.94
N LEU A 68 -5.02 9.92 -6.20
CA LEU A 68 -4.69 8.55 -6.61
C LEU A 68 -5.37 8.16 -7.92
N VAL A 69 -6.69 8.36 -8.03
CA VAL A 69 -7.46 8.04 -9.25
C VAL A 69 -6.91 8.75 -10.49
N ARG A 70 -6.38 9.97 -10.34
CA ARG A 70 -5.84 10.75 -11.46
C ARG A 70 -4.38 10.46 -11.80
N ARG A 71 -3.58 9.99 -10.84
CA ARG A 71 -2.12 9.87 -10.98
C ARG A 71 -1.62 8.43 -11.04
N GLU A 72 -2.29 7.51 -10.37
CA GLU A 72 -1.87 6.12 -10.33
C GLU A 72 -2.42 5.37 -11.54
N SER A 73 -1.53 4.68 -12.26
CA SER A 73 -1.87 3.84 -13.40
C SER A 73 -1.47 2.40 -13.10
N GLY A 74 -2.34 1.43 -13.41
CA GLY A 74 -2.03 0.00 -13.22
C GLY A 74 -2.49 -0.59 -11.89
N ALA A 75 -3.28 0.15 -11.10
CA ALA A 75 -4.00 -0.42 -9.98
C ALA A 75 -5.13 -1.34 -10.47
N TYR A 76 -5.20 -2.56 -9.94
CA TYR A 76 -6.40 -3.41 -10.05
C TYR A 76 -7.57 -2.76 -9.31
N TRP A 77 -7.31 -2.16 -8.15
CA TRP A 77 -8.33 -1.51 -7.35
C TRP A 77 -7.82 -0.25 -6.66
N THR A 78 -8.41 0.90 -6.99
CA THR A 78 -8.27 2.14 -6.22
C THR A 78 -9.47 2.29 -5.30
N PHE A 79 -9.24 2.46 -4.00
CA PHE A 79 -10.30 2.44 -2.98
C PHE A 79 -10.17 3.57 -1.96
N LEU A 80 -11.33 3.92 -1.39
CA LEU A 80 -11.48 4.67 -0.15
C LEU A 80 -12.56 3.97 0.66
N VAL A 81 -12.20 3.50 1.85
CA VAL A 81 -13.10 2.81 2.78
C VAL A 81 -13.05 3.53 4.12
N TYR A 82 -14.21 3.92 4.63
CA TYR A 82 -14.35 4.56 5.94
C TYR A 82 -15.24 3.70 6.83
N THR A 83 -14.72 3.28 7.98
CA THR A 83 -15.43 2.40 8.93
C THR A 83 -16.10 3.16 10.07
N GLY A 84 -16.01 4.49 10.09
CA GLY A 84 -16.45 5.35 11.20
C GLY A 84 -15.28 5.81 12.08
N ASP A 85 -14.38 4.91 12.43
CA ASP A 85 -13.21 5.17 13.27
C ASP A 85 -11.89 5.21 12.47
N ARG A 86 -11.84 4.56 11.30
CA ARG A 86 -10.65 4.46 10.47
C ARG A 86 -10.96 4.64 8.99
N THR A 87 -9.98 5.18 8.27
CA THR A 87 -10.06 5.38 6.82
C THR A 87 -8.89 4.68 6.15
N TRP A 88 -9.22 3.91 5.10
CA TRP A 88 -8.28 3.18 4.28
C TRP A 88 -8.35 3.77 2.88
N ILE A 89 -7.20 4.16 2.34
CA ILE A 89 -7.09 4.74 1.00
C ILE A 89 -5.92 4.05 0.34
N GLY A 90 -6.10 3.58 -0.88
CA GLY A 90 -5.04 2.88 -1.58
C GLY A 90 -5.35 2.62 -3.05
N ALA A 91 -4.32 2.16 -3.74
CA ALA A 91 -4.36 1.75 -5.13
C ALA A 91 -3.57 0.43 -5.23
N SER A 92 -4.27 -0.71 -5.07
CA SER A 92 -3.65 -2.03 -5.09
C SER A 92 -3.50 -2.51 -6.53
N PRO A 93 -2.29 -2.87 -7.00
CA PRO A 93 -2.09 -3.48 -8.31
C PRO A 93 -2.50 -4.96 -8.35
N GLU A 94 -2.58 -5.62 -7.20
CA GLU A 94 -2.88 -7.05 -7.10
C GLU A 94 -4.32 -7.30 -6.68
N ARG A 95 -4.92 -8.28 -7.35
CA ARG A 95 -6.17 -8.92 -6.95
C ARG A 95 -5.83 -10.08 -6.03
N HIS A 96 -6.42 -10.10 -4.84
CA HIS A 96 -6.24 -11.22 -3.91
C HIS A 96 -6.82 -12.52 -4.51
N ILE A 97 -8.15 -12.62 -4.61
CA ILE A 97 -8.88 -13.71 -5.26
C ILE A 97 -10.17 -13.14 -5.86
N SER A 98 -10.64 -13.65 -7.00
CA SER A 98 -12.01 -13.50 -7.48
C SER A 98 -12.62 -14.85 -7.82
N LEU A 99 -13.94 -14.94 -7.66
CA LEU A 99 -14.77 -16.05 -8.11
C LEU A 99 -15.81 -15.51 -9.08
N ASP A 100 -15.90 -16.08 -10.27
CA ASP A 100 -16.93 -15.75 -11.27
C ASP A 100 -17.42 -17.03 -11.93
N ALA A 101 -18.74 -17.26 -11.94
CA ALA A 101 -19.37 -18.46 -12.51
C ALA A 101 -18.75 -19.83 -12.14
N GLY A 102 -18.07 -19.94 -11.01
CA GLY A 102 -17.37 -21.16 -10.58
C GLY A 102 -15.86 -21.16 -10.87
N ASP A 103 -15.37 -20.19 -11.64
CA ASP A 103 -13.96 -20.00 -11.94
C ASP A 103 -13.27 -19.13 -10.87
N VAL A 104 -12.18 -19.65 -10.32
CA VAL A 104 -11.36 -18.96 -9.31
C VAL A 104 -10.11 -18.40 -9.99
N CYS A 105 -9.83 -17.12 -9.77
CA CYS A 105 -8.61 -16.47 -10.27
C CYS A 105 -7.92 -15.66 -9.17
N SER A 106 -6.58 -15.69 -9.17
CA SER A 106 -5.71 -14.81 -8.38
C SER A 106 -4.71 -14.13 -9.31
N ASN A 107 -4.10 -13.02 -8.89
CA ASN A 107 -3.06 -12.35 -9.67
C ASN A 107 -1.80 -12.14 -8.82
N VAL A 108 -0.64 -12.46 -9.39
CA VAL A 108 0.67 -12.13 -8.83
C VAL A 108 1.23 -10.98 -9.66
N TYR A 109 1.65 -9.89 -9.02
CA TYR A 109 2.17 -8.73 -9.72
C TYR A 109 3.37 -9.12 -10.58
N ARG A 110 3.25 -8.87 -11.88
CA ARG A 110 4.32 -9.05 -12.85
C ARG A 110 4.60 -7.69 -13.49
N ARG A 111 5.76 -7.11 -13.20
CA ARG A 111 6.23 -5.92 -13.91
C ARG A 111 6.57 -6.34 -15.34
N LEU A 112 5.80 -5.87 -16.33
CA LEU A 112 6.18 -6.00 -17.74
C LEU A 112 7.47 -5.22 -17.94
N GLN A 113 8.51 -5.88 -18.46
CA GLN A 113 9.78 -5.25 -18.83
C GLN A 113 9.60 -4.38 -20.07
#